data_AF-A0A098KX84-F1
#
_entry.id   AF-A0A098KX84-F1
#
_cell.length_a   1.000
_cell.length_b   1.000
_cell.length_c   1.000
_cell.angle_alpha   90.00
_cell.angle_beta   90.00
_cell.angle_gamma   90.00
#
_symmetry.space_group_name_H-M   'P 1'
#
loop_
_entity.id
_entity.type
_entity.pdbx_description
1 polymer ?
#
loop_
_entity_poly.entity_id
_entity_poly.type
_entity_poly.pdbx_seq_one_letter_code
_entity_poly.pdbx_strand_id
1 'polypeptide(L)'
;MFFVFHCFRRSYYGGNWASFSFSGLLSWLKEYQENSDVVTENSSWQEQILENEEAILLSSKDKTIQHVEVFCYASQDLHKDVEEAGALQKNHASVTAVHSIEPAEPACLPTADESLSTQSCETPADHTQNSDPESSLEVNDAEAAGEKENHSDDKPSEEETSENVPKVQDNTEPPKKNRITYSQIIKEGRRFNVDLVSKLLYSRGLLIDLLIKSNVSRYAEFKNVTRILAFREGIVEQVPCSRADVFNSKRLTMVEKRMLMKFLTFCMEYEEHPDEYKAYEETTFSEYLKTQKLTPNLQYFVLHSIAMTPETTSSTVDGLKATKTFLRCLGRYGNTPFLFPLYGQGELPQCFCRMCAVFGGIYCLRHSVQCLVVDKESRK
;
A
#
# COMPACT_ATOMS: atom_id res chain seq x y z
N MET A 1 0.07 -34.08 7.79
CA MET A 1 -0.24 -33.20 6.64
C MET A 1 -1.56 -32.54 6.95
N PHE A 2 -1.62 -31.22 7.06
CA PHE A 2 -2.87 -30.50 7.30
C PHE A 2 -3.52 -30.22 5.95
N PHE A 3 -4.78 -30.60 5.80
CA PHE A 3 -5.60 -30.21 4.65
C PHE A 3 -6.30 -28.89 4.98
N VAL A 4 -6.16 -27.89 4.11
CA VAL A 4 -6.79 -26.58 4.29
C VAL A 4 -7.91 -26.43 3.26
N PHE A 5 -9.11 -26.15 3.73
CA PHE A 5 -10.23 -25.75 2.90
C PHE A 5 -10.57 -24.29 3.20
N HIS A 6 -10.50 -23.43 2.18
CA HIS A 6 -10.72 -22.01 2.30
C HIS A 6 -11.92 -21.61 1.44
N CYS A 7 -13.01 -21.20 2.08
CA CYS A 7 -14.22 -20.78 1.39
C CYS A 7 -14.52 -19.29 1.62
N PHE A 8 -15.15 -18.68 0.62
CA PHE A 8 -15.70 -17.33 0.72
C PHE A 8 -17.10 -17.31 0.12
N ARG A 9 -18.03 -16.66 0.81
CA ARG A 9 -19.39 -16.41 0.27
C ARG A 9 -19.37 -15.50 -0.97
N ARG A 10 -18.42 -14.57 -1.03
CA ARG A 10 -18.31 -13.59 -2.12
C ARG A 10 -17.74 -14.22 -3.39
N SER A 11 -17.92 -13.54 -4.52
CA SER A 11 -17.35 -13.92 -5.82
C SER A 11 -15.90 -13.46 -6.03
N TYR A 12 -15.31 -12.82 -5.01
CA TYR A 12 -13.97 -12.23 -5.02
C TYR A 12 -13.27 -12.51 -3.68
N TYR A 13 -11.93 -12.39 -3.67
CA TYR A 13 -11.09 -12.59 -2.48
C TYR A 13 -11.03 -11.34 -1.59
N GLY A 14 -10.62 -11.52 -0.34
CA GLY A 14 -10.24 -10.42 0.56
C GLY A 14 -11.35 -9.85 1.44
N GLY A 15 -12.64 -10.10 1.12
CA GLY A 15 -13.75 -9.58 1.92
C GLY A 15 -13.67 -8.04 2.05
N ASN A 16 -13.63 -7.52 3.28
CA ASN A 16 -13.46 -6.08 3.52
C ASN A 16 -12.06 -5.54 3.23
N TRP A 17 -11.09 -6.39 2.85
CA TRP A 17 -9.76 -6.00 2.39
C TRP A 17 -9.64 -6.01 0.85
N ALA A 18 -10.73 -6.30 0.13
CA ALA A 18 -10.71 -6.36 -1.32
C ALA A 18 -10.46 -4.97 -1.96
N SER A 19 -9.99 -5.02 -3.20
CA SER A 19 -9.95 -3.89 -4.11
C SER A 19 -10.89 -4.16 -5.30
N PHE A 20 -11.41 -3.09 -5.91
CA PHE A 20 -12.35 -3.22 -7.03
C PHE A 20 -11.99 -2.32 -8.20
N SER A 21 -12.28 -2.79 -9.42
CA SER A 21 -12.43 -1.89 -10.57
C SER A 21 -13.55 -0.88 -10.31
N PHE A 22 -13.63 0.17 -11.14
CA PHE A 22 -14.71 1.14 -11.00
C PHE A 22 -16.10 0.47 -11.13
N SER A 23 -16.30 -0.38 -12.15
CA SER A 23 -17.54 -1.15 -12.33
C SER A 23 -17.81 -2.15 -11.18
N GLY A 24 -16.74 -2.77 -10.65
CA GLY A 24 -16.82 -3.68 -9.50
C GLY A 24 -17.24 -2.96 -8.23
N LEU A 25 -16.72 -1.75 -7.99
CA LEU A 25 -17.08 -0.92 -6.84
C LEU A 25 -18.55 -0.49 -6.94
N LEU A 26 -19.02 -0.08 -8.11
CA LEU A 26 -20.44 0.25 -8.31
C LEU A 26 -21.36 -0.96 -8.03
N SER A 27 -20.93 -2.16 -8.42
CA SER A 27 -21.67 -3.40 -8.11
C SER A 27 -21.68 -3.68 -6.61
N TRP A 28 -20.54 -3.53 -5.94
CA TRP A 28 -20.41 -3.68 -4.49
C TRP A 28 -21.28 -2.66 -3.73
N LEU A 29 -21.35 -1.41 -4.18
CA LEU A 29 -22.19 -0.37 -3.57
C LEU A 29 -23.68 -0.73 -3.62
N LYS A 30 -24.18 -1.26 -4.75
CA LYS A 30 -25.58 -1.69 -4.89
C LYS A 30 -25.97 -2.73 -3.85
N GLU A 31 -25.08 -3.68 -3.55
CA GLU A 31 -25.30 -4.71 -2.54
C GLU A 31 -25.52 -4.17 -1.12
N TYR A 32 -25.14 -2.93 -0.82
CA TYR A 32 -25.35 -2.31 0.50
C TYR A 32 -26.38 -1.17 0.48
N GLN A 33 -26.76 -0.67 -0.70
CA GLN A 33 -27.79 0.36 -0.85
C GLN A 33 -29.18 -0.22 -1.09
N GLU A 34 -29.30 -1.27 -1.91
CA GLU A 34 -30.59 -1.82 -2.38
C GLU A 34 -31.07 -3.00 -1.53
N ASN A 35 -30.26 -3.44 -0.57
CA ASN A 35 -30.36 -4.79 -0.07
C ASN A 35 -31.35 -4.93 1.09
N SER A 36 -32.63 -5.08 0.73
CA SER A 36 -33.69 -5.65 1.56
C SER A 36 -33.91 -7.14 1.25
N ASP A 37 -32.87 -7.89 0.84
CA ASP A 37 -33.05 -9.30 0.49
C ASP A 37 -33.58 -10.09 1.69
N VAL A 38 -34.79 -10.62 1.52
CA VAL A 38 -35.38 -11.66 2.34
C VAL A 38 -34.43 -12.85 2.25
N VAL A 39 -33.81 -13.20 3.37
CA VAL A 39 -32.94 -14.38 3.44
C VAL A 39 -33.80 -15.59 3.12
N THR A 40 -33.57 -16.21 1.96
CA THR A 40 -34.14 -17.52 1.66
C THR A 40 -33.48 -18.53 2.59
N GLU A 41 -34.12 -18.82 3.72
CA GLU A 41 -33.67 -19.85 4.65
C GLU A 41 -33.81 -21.21 3.97
N ASN A 42 -32.72 -21.70 3.37
CA ASN A 42 -32.66 -23.08 2.94
C ASN A 42 -32.40 -23.96 4.17
N SER A 43 -33.46 -24.57 4.70
CA SER A 43 -33.47 -25.37 5.92
C SER A 43 -33.10 -26.85 5.69
N SER A 44 -32.36 -27.16 4.62
CA SER A 44 -31.96 -28.53 4.29
C SER A 44 -30.84 -29.08 5.17
N TRP A 45 -30.11 -28.23 5.88
CA TRP A 45 -28.97 -28.65 6.72
C TRP A 45 -29.42 -29.18 8.08
N GLN A 46 -30.61 -28.80 8.56
CA GLN A 46 -31.16 -29.26 9.84
C GLN A 46 -31.32 -30.79 9.87
N GLU A 47 -31.60 -31.41 8.72
CA GLU A 47 -31.73 -32.86 8.57
C GLU A 47 -30.39 -33.60 8.71
N GLN A 48 -29.27 -32.90 8.62
CA GLN A 48 -27.92 -33.47 8.71
C GLN A 48 -27.35 -33.47 10.14
N ILE A 49 -28.03 -32.84 11.11
CA ILE A 49 -27.56 -32.72 12.48
C ILE A 49 -27.91 -33.99 13.28
N LEU A 50 -26.91 -34.62 13.88
CA LEU A 50 -27.08 -35.83 14.69
C LEU A 50 -27.60 -35.51 16.10
N GLU A 51 -28.12 -36.53 16.80
CA GLU A 51 -28.71 -36.36 18.14
C GLU A 51 -27.71 -35.81 19.18
N ASN A 52 -26.44 -36.21 19.09
CA ASN A 52 -25.35 -35.75 19.96
C ASN A 52 -24.74 -34.41 19.50
N GLU A 53 -25.28 -33.77 18.47
CA GLU A 53 -24.73 -32.55 17.88
C GLU A 53 -25.66 -31.36 18.09
N GLU A 54 -25.07 -30.16 18.16
CA GLU A 54 -25.77 -28.88 18.12
C GLU A 54 -25.21 -27.99 17.00
N ALA A 55 -26.08 -27.21 16.37
CA ALA A 55 -25.70 -26.33 15.27
C ALA A 55 -25.62 -24.88 15.72
N ILE A 56 -24.50 -24.21 15.41
CA ILE A 56 -24.33 -22.77 15.57
C ILE A 56 -24.48 -22.11 14.20
N LEU A 57 -25.59 -21.41 14.00
CA LEU A 57 -25.87 -20.69 12.75
C LEU A 57 -24.83 -19.60 12.48
N LEU A 58 -24.38 -19.51 11.24
CA LEU A 58 -23.52 -18.44 10.76
C LEU A 58 -24.34 -17.30 10.15
N SER A 59 -23.72 -16.13 10.06
CA SER A 59 -24.41 -14.96 9.52
C SER A 59 -24.79 -15.16 8.04
N SER A 60 -26.08 -15.06 7.78
CA SER A 60 -26.65 -15.11 6.44
C SER A 60 -26.54 -13.77 5.69
N LYS A 61 -26.08 -12.69 6.34
CA LYS A 61 -25.93 -11.37 5.72
C LYS A 61 -24.75 -10.58 6.31
N ASP A 62 -23.97 -9.97 5.43
CA ASP A 62 -22.93 -9.04 5.85
C ASP A 62 -23.58 -7.70 6.24
N LYS A 63 -23.26 -7.19 7.44
CA LYS A 63 -23.78 -5.93 7.99
C LYS A 63 -22.66 -4.97 8.41
N THR A 64 -21.45 -5.21 7.91
CA THR A 64 -20.24 -4.48 8.33
C THR A 64 -20.12 -3.10 7.68
N ILE A 65 -20.83 -2.86 6.57
CA ILE A 65 -20.81 -1.60 5.83
C ILE A 65 -22.13 -0.85 6.09
N GLN A 66 -22.02 0.43 6.44
CA GLN A 66 -23.14 1.31 6.78
C GLN A 66 -22.86 2.72 6.24
N HIS A 67 -23.89 3.57 6.19
CA HIS A 67 -23.78 4.99 5.85
C HIS A 67 -23.04 5.26 4.52
N VAL A 68 -23.39 4.49 3.48
CA VAL A 68 -22.80 4.62 2.14
C VAL A 68 -23.34 5.88 1.46
N GLU A 69 -22.45 6.82 1.16
CA GLU A 69 -22.76 8.05 0.42
C GLU A 69 -21.92 8.13 -0.85
N VAL A 70 -22.55 8.49 -1.97
CA VAL A 70 -21.90 8.55 -3.28
C VAL A 70 -22.18 9.89 -3.93
N PHE A 71 -21.13 10.62 -4.28
CA PHE A 71 -21.21 11.91 -4.95
C PHE A 71 -20.44 11.87 -6.27
N CYS A 72 -21.08 12.33 -7.36
CA CYS A 72 -20.44 12.46 -8.67
C CYS A 72 -20.40 13.94 -9.08
N TYR A 73 -19.20 14.53 -9.05
CA TYR A 73 -18.98 15.94 -9.40
C TYR A 73 -18.49 16.14 -10.84
N ALA A 74 -18.08 15.06 -11.51
CA ALA A 74 -17.68 15.11 -12.92
C ALA A 74 -18.91 15.37 -13.81
N SER A 75 -18.72 15.98 -14.99
CA SER A 75 -19.86 16.15 -15.91
C SER A 75 -20.37 14.79 -16.36
N GLN A 76 -21.69 14.65 -16.33
CA GLN A 76 -22.39 13.49 -16.85
C GLN A 76 -22.81 13.81 -18.28
N ASP A 77 -22.22 13.12 -19.24
CA ASP A 77 -22.60 13.28 -20.64
C ASP A 77 -23.84 12.41 -20.88
N LEU A 78 -25.03 13.03 -20.94
CA LEU A 78 -26.36 12.39 -20.98
C LEU A 78 -26.63 11.44 -22.17
N HIS A 79 -25.68 11.26 -23.11
CA HIS A 79 -25.94 10.69 -24.43
C HIS A 79 -25.07 9.50 -24.85
N LYS A 80 -24.35 8.84 -23.92
CA LYS A 80 -23.59 7.63 -24.27
C LYS A 80 -23.74 6.55 -23.22
N ASP A 81 -24.34 5.43 -23.60
CA ASP A 81 -24.11 4.13 -22.97
C ASP A 81 -22.63 3.80 -23.17
N VAL A 82 -21.79 4.19 -22.21
CA VAL A 82 -20.37 3.92 -22.26
C VAL A 82 -20.11 2.60 -21.56
N GLU A 83 -19.68 1.62 -22.34
CA GLU A 83 -19.17 0.37 -21.81
C GLU A 83 -17.72 0.54 -21.33
N GLU A 84 -17.39 -0.18 -20.26
CA GLU A 84 -16.03 -0.25 -19.72
C GLU A 84 -15.10 -0.91 -20.75
N ALA A 85 -13.97 -0.27 -21.07
CA ALA A 85 -13.04 -0.76 -22.07
C ALA A 85 -12.48 -2.14 -21.66
N GLY A 86 -12.59 -3.11 -22.57
CA GLY A 86 -12.14 -4.49 -22.34
C GLY A 86 -13.11 -5.34 -21.53
N ALA A 87 -14.36 -4.90 -21.31
CA ALA A 87 -15.42 -5.76 -20.77
C ALA A 87 -15.56 -7.05 -21.61
N LEU A 88 -15.49 -8.21 -20.94
CA LEU A 88 -15.86 -9.48 -21.59
C LEU A 88 -17.37 -9.45 -21.83
N GLN A 89 -17.82 -9.72 -23.05
CA GLN A 89 -19.23 -9.91 -23.34
C GLN A 89 -19.77 -10.97 -22.37
N LYS A 90 -20.84 -10.63 -21.64
CA LYS A 90 -21.50 -11.56 -20.70
C LYS A 90 -22.10 -12.72 -21.51
N ASN A 91 -21.31 -13.77 -21.76
CA ASN A 91 -21.84 -15.03 -22.23
C ASN A 91 -22.63 -15.66 -21.07
N HIS A 92 -23.95 -15.56 -21.15
CA HIS A 92 -24.88 -16.39 -20.37
C HIS A 92 -24.75 -17.84 -20.84
N ALA A 93 -23.73 -18.55 -20.38
CA ALA A 93 -23.73 -20.01 -20.42
C ALA A 93 -24.35 -20.49 -19.10
N SER A 94 -25.66 -20.72 -19.13
CA SER A 94 -26.33 -21.54 -18.12
C SER A 94 -25.69 -22.92 -18.14
N VAL A 95 -24.93 -23.26 -17.10
CA VAL A 95 -24.46 -24.63 -16.90
C VAL A 95 -25.65 -25.42 -16.38
N THR A 96 -26.38 -26.04 -17.30
CA THR A 96 -27.40 -27.04 -16.98
C THR A 96 -26.70 -28.29 -16.50
N ALA A 97 -27.02 -28.73 -15.29
CA ALA A 97 -26.57 -30.01 -14.74
C ALA A 97 -27.11 -31.17 -15.59
N VAL A 98 -26.24 -32.12 -15.94
CA VAL A 98 -26.67 -33.44 -16.42
C VAL A 98 -25.95 -34.50 -15.57
N HIS A 99 -26.77 -35.36 -14.97
CA HIS A 99 -26.40 -36.48 -14.11
C HIS A 99 -25.64 -37.59 -14.87
N SER A 100 -24.85 -38.31 -14.07
CA SER A 100 -23.93 -39.42 -14.31
C SER A 100 -24.44 -40.60 -15.14
N ILE A 101 -23.52 -41.23 -15.90
CA ILE A 101 -23.44 -42.69 -16.11
C ILE A 101 -21.95 -43.10 -16.00
N GLU A 102 -21.73 -44.28 -15.41
CA GLU A 102 -20.53 -44.88 -14.81
C GLU A 102 -19.58 -45.61 -15.83
N PRO A 103 -18.53 -46.39 -15.45
CA PRO A 103 -17.14 -46.16 -15.86
C PRO A 103 -16.56 -47.25 -16.82
N ALA A 104 -15.39 -46.96 -17.41
CA ALA A 104 -14.53 -47.98 -18.05
C ALA A 104 -13.05 -47.72 -17.72
N GLU A 105 -12.37 -48.73 -17.16
CA GLU A 105 -10.92 -48.82 -16.96
C GLU A 105 -10.20 -49.47 -18.18
N PRO A 106 -8.90 -49.84 -18.12
CA PRO A 106 -7.73 -48.97 -18.27
C PRO A 106 -6.80 -49.43 -19.42
N ALA A 107 -5.92 -48.57 -19.94
CA ALA A 107 -4.89 -49.00 -20.90
C ALA A 107 -3.49 -48.42 -20.57
N CYS A 108 -2.61 -49.37 -20.25
CA CYS A 108 -1.16 -49.43 -20.08
C CYS A 108 -0.22 -48.24 -20.38
N LEU A 109 0.77 -48.15 -19.50
CA LEU A 109 2.12 -47.57 -19.64
C LEU A 109 2.97 -48.27 -20.72
N PRO A 110 4.07 -47.64 -21.16
CA PRO A 110 5.34 -48.34 -21.18
C PRO A 110 6.50 -47.59 -20.49
N THR A 111 7.39 -48.40 -19.92
CA THR A 111 8.65 -48.11 -19.22
C THR A 111 9.80 -47.72 -20.15
N ALA A 112 10.83 -47.12 -19.54
CA ALA A 112 12.07 -46.59 -20.12
C ALA A 112 12.99 -47.61 -20.82
N ASP A 113 13.80 -47.12 -21.78
CA ASP A 113 15.23 -47.47 -21.87
C ASP A 113 16.05 -46.44 -22.67
N GLU A 114 17.35 -46.39 -22.35
CA GLU A 114 18.39 -45.42 -22.71
C GLU A 114 18.81 -45.38 -24.19
N SER A 115 19.28 -44.21 -24.66
CA SER A 115 20.49 -44.14 -25.50
C SER A 115 21.09 -42.72 -25.53
N LEU A 116 22.40 -42.67 -25.32
CA LEU A 116 23.31 -41.52 -25.27
C LEU A 116 23.75 -41.03 -26.66
N SER A 117 23.94 -39.71 -26.80
CA SER A 117 25.07 -39.07 -27.52
C SER A 117 25.08 -37.56 -27.17
N THR A 118 25.94 -37.05 -26.28
CA THR A 118 27.34 -36.57 -26.42
C THR A 118 27.64 -35.60 -27.56
N GLN A 119 27.74 -34.31 -27.24
CA GLN A 119 28.88 -33.39 -27.53
C GLN A 119 28.60 -32.03 -26.84
N SER A 120 29.09 -31.79 -25.61
CA SER A 120 30.41 -31.24 -25.21
C SER A 120 30.55 -29.73 -25.50
N CYS A 121 30.54 -28.88 -24.46
CA CYS A 121 31.72 -28.28 -23.80
C CYS A 121 32.12 -26.95 -24.51
N GLU A 122 32.54 -25.86 -23.86
CA GLU A 122 33.39 -25.75 -22.69
C GLU A 122 33.42 -24.30 -22.18
N THR A 123 33.48 -24.14 -20.86
CA THR A 123 34.06 -22.99 -20.16
C THR A 123 35.57 -23.17 -20.08
N PRO A 124 36.37 -22.11 -19.93
CA PRO A 124 37.62 -22.21 -19.20
C PRO A 124 37.58 -21.34 -17.94
N ALA A 125 37.80 -21.98 -16.79
CA ALA A 125 38.41 -21.36 -15.63
C ALA A 125 39.88 -21.76 -15.63
N ASP A 126 40.77 -20.82 -15.31
CA ASP A 126 42.07 -21.18 -14.75
C ASP A 126 42.45 -20.22 -13.62
N HIS A 127 43.07 -20.80 -12.60
CA HIS A 127 43.39 -20.22 -11.31
C HIS A 127 44.50 -19.15 -11.40
N THR A 128 44.57 -18.21 -10.44
CA THR A 128 45.66 -18.09 -9.43
C THR A 128 45.47 -16.87 -8.49
N GLN A 129 45.40 -17.19 -7.19
CA GLN A 129 45.81 -16.50 -5.94
C GLN A 129 45.99 -14.97 -5.80
N ASN A 130 45.47 -14.51 -4.64
CA ASN A 130 45.96 -13.51 -3.67
C ASN A 130 46.19 -12.06 -4.12
N SER A 131 45.42 -11.11 -3.57
CA SER A 131 45.80 -10.20 -2.46
C SER A 131 44.87 -8.97 -2.40
N ASP A 132 44.48 -8.56 -1.18
CA ASP A 132 43.81 -7.28 -0.90
C ASP A 132 44.67 -6.10 -1.40
N PRO A 133 44.03 -4.93 -1.69
CA PRO A 133 44.26 -3.83 -0.75
C PRO A 133 43.06 -2.89 -0.53
N GLU A 134 43.04 -2.34 0.69
CA GLU A 134 42.45 -1.06 1.06
C GLU A 134 42.85 0.06 0.08
N SER A 135 41.94 1.01 -0.20
CA SER A 135 42.33 2.33 -0.70
C SER A 135 41.69 3.43 0.14
N SER A 136 42.53 4.01 0.99
CA SER A 136 42.47 5.37 1.50
C SER A 136 42.32 6.37 0.35
N LEU A 137 41.45 7.36 0.51
CA LEU A 137 41.45 8.57 -0.32
C LEU A 137 42.10 9.68 0.50
N GLU A 138 43.33 10.00 0.13
CA GLU A 138 44.10 11.12 0.63
C GLU A 138 43.65 12.44 0.01
N VAL A 139 43.81 13.45 0.85
CA VAL A 139 43.60 14.88 0.72
C VAL A 139 44.53 15.47 -0.36
N ASN A 140 44.02 16.39 -1.16
CA ASN A 140 44.85 17.39 -1.82
C ASN A 140 44.25 18.78 -1.59
N ASP A 141 44.98 19.56 -0.77
CA ASP A 141 44.85 20.99 -0.59
C ASP A 141 45.38 21.73 -1.82
N ALA A 142 44.69 22.79 -2.25
CA ALA A 142 45.25 23.85 -3.08
C ALA A 142 44.57 25.19 -2.78
N GLU A 143 45.29 25.97 -1.98
CA GLU A 143 45.37 27.44 -1.77
C GLU A 143 44.39 28.42 -2.44
N ALA A 144 43.72 29.17 -1.55
CA ALA A 144 43.75 30.63 -1.35
C ALA A 144 43.77 31.63 -2.55
N ALA A 145 42.64 32.36 -2.62
CA ALA A 145 42.41 33.79 -2.83
C ALA A 145 43.54 34.76 -3.26
N GLY A 146 43.19 35.63 -4.21
CA GLY A 146 43.84 36.93 -4.46
C GLY A 146 42.95 37.85 -5.31
N GLU A 147 42.47 38.93 -4.70
CA GLU A 147 41.59 39.98 -5.25
C GLU A 147 42.25 40.84 -6.34
N LYS A 148 41.43 41.47 -7.20
CA LYS A 148 41.58 42.89 -7.59
C LYS A 148 40.35 43.46 -8.31
N GLU A 149 39.90 44.59 -7.79
CA GLU A 149 38.85 45.49 -8.26
C GLU A 149 39.19 46.18 -9.60
N ASN A 150 38.17 46.66 -10.32
CA ASN A 150 38.09 48.06 -10.80
C ASN A 150 36.69 48.45 -11.34
N HIS A 151 36.17 49.54 -10.76
CA HIS A 151 35.23 50.60 -11.21
C HIS A 151 34.79 50.64 -12.69
N SER A 152 33.48 50.62 -13.01
CA SER A 152 32.47 51.72 -13.17
C SER A 152 32.56 52.57 -14.45
N ASP A 153 31.46 52.66 -15.22
CA ASP A 153 30.67 53.90 -15.41
C ASP A 153 29.50 53.72 -16.39
N ASP A 154 28.55 54.66 -16.27
CA ASP A 154 27.13 54.65 -16.62
C ASP A 154 26.82 55.47 -17.91
N LYS A 155 25.88 54.99 -18.76
CA LYS A 155 24.88 55.72 -19.60
C LYS A 155 25.30 56.72 -20.73
N PRO A 156 24.37 57.25 -21.59
CA PRO A 156 23.08 56.76 -22.14
C PRO A 156 22.84 57.08 -23.68
N SER A 157 21.72 56.55 -24.24
CA SER A 157 20.82 57.06 -25.34
C SER A 157 21.40 57.56 -26.70
N GLU A 158 20.85 57.28 -27.89
CA GLU A 158 19.54 57.69 -28.44
C GLU A 158 19.17 56.91 -29.73
N GLU A 159 17.92 57.10 -30.15
CA GLU A 159 17.10 56.51 -31.22
C GLU A 159 17.58 56.76 -32.67
N GLU A 160 17.21 55.89 -33.63
CA GLU A 160 16.28 56.22 -34.74
C GLU A 160 16.04 55.08 -35.78
N THR A 161 14.75 54.84 -36.05
CA THR A 161 14.07 54.56 -37.34
C THR A 161 14.09 53.19 -38.10
N SER A 162 12.84 52.69 -38.31
CA SER A 162 12.25 51.98 -39.49
C SER A 162 12.84 50.63 -39.94
N GLU A 163 12.12 49.57 -40.36
CA GLU A 163 10.78 49.40 -40.95
C GLU A 163 10.43 47.87 -41.03
N ASN A 164 9.13 47.52 -41.03
CA ASN A 164 8.47 46.34 -41.64
C ASN A 164 8.80 44.87 -41.23
N VAL A 165 7.94 44.23 -40.40
CA VAL A 165 7.64 42.76 -40.46
C VAL A 165 6.18 42.47 -39.98
N PRO A 166 5.42 41.51 -40.57
CA PRO A 166 3.95 41.45 -40.51
C PRO A 166 3.34 40.93 -39.20
N LYS A 167 2.10 41.36 -38.92
CA LYS A 167 1.22 40.84 -37.86
C LYS A 167 0.96 39.34 -38.04
N VAL A 168 1.60 38.52 -37.22
CA VAL A 168 1.19 37.13 -36.99
C VAL A 168 -0.07 37.16 -36.12
N GLN A 169 -1.16 36.59 -36.63
CA GLN A 169 -2.35 36.30 -35.85
C GLN A 169 -1.97 35.30 -34.76
N ASP A 170 -2.00 35.76 -33.51
CA ASP A 170 -1.86 34.92 -32.33
C ASP A 170 -3.16 34.11 -32.13
N ASN A 171 -3.31 33.04 -32.91
CA ASN A 171 -4.27 31.97 -32.64
C ASN A 171 -3.65 31.00 -31.61
N THR A 172 -3.35 31.50 -30.42
CA THR A 172 -3.11 30.62 -29.28
C THR A 172 -4.45 30.33 -28.62
N GLU A 173 -5.19 29.34 -29.16
CA GLU A 173 -6.24 28.68 -28.38
C GLU A 173 -5.58 28.19 -27.08
N PRO A 174 -6.12 28.52 -25.89
CA PRO A 174 -5.57 28.01 -24.65
C PRO A 174 -5.66 26.48 -24.69
N PRO A 175 -4.65 25.75 -24.17
CA PRO A 175 -4.64 24.30 -24.22
C PRO A 175 -5.94 23.79 -23.58
N LYS A 176 -6.77 23.08 -24.36
CA LYS A 176 -7.98 22.45 -23.87
C LYS A 176 -7.57 21.57 -22.69
N LYS A 177 -7.83 22.03 -21.46
CA LYS A 177 -7.71 21.19 -20.28
C LYS A 177 -8.59 19.98 -20.55
N ASN A 178 -7.99 18.81 -20.69
CA ASN A 178 -8.72 17.55 -20.84
C ASN A 178 -9.56 17.35 -19.58
N ARG A 179 -10.79 17.86 -19.62
CA ARG A 179 -11.74 17.78 -18.51
C ARG A 179 -12.22 16.34 -18.44
N ILE A 180 -11.92 15.68 -17.32
CA ILE A 180 -12.34 14.30 -17.08
C ILE A 180 -13.86 14.27 -16.90
N THR A 181 -14.57 13.54 -17.76
CA THR A 181 -16.01 13.32 -17.63
C THR A 181 -16.30 11.98 -16.96
N TYR A 182 -17.50 11.82 -16.38
CA TYR A 182 -17.89 10.56 -15.76
C TYR A 182 -17.84 9.39 -16.76
N SER A 183 -18.26 9.64 -18.00
CA SER A 183 -18.19 8.68 -19.10
C SER A 183 -16.75 8.20 -19.37
N GLN A 184 -15.75 9.07 -19.24
CA GLN A 184 -14.35 8.66 -19.35
C GLN A 184 -13.89 7.80 -18.17
N ILE A 185 -14.37 8.07 -16.95
CA ILE A 185 -14.09 7.24 -15.77
C ILE A 185 -14.68 5.84 -15.96
N ILE A 186 -15.93 5.73 -16.43
CA ILE A 186 -16.57 4.45 -16.74
C ILE A 186 -15.78 3.70 -17.81
N LYS A 187 -15.41 4.37 -18.90
CA LYS A 187 -14.64 3.76 -19.99
C LYS A 187 -13.32 3.17 -19.48
N GLU A 188 -12.60 3.90 -18.63
CA GLU A 188 -11.30 3.48 -18.09
C GLU A 188 -11.43 2.69 -16.77
N GLY A 189 -12.63 2.18 -16.44
CA GLY A 189 -12.94 1.65 -15.11
C GLY A 189 -12.04 0.51 -14.62
N ARG A 190 -11.52 -0.32 -15.52
CA ARG A 190 -10.57 -1.42 -15.20
C ARG A 190 -9.18 -0.95 -14.78
N ARG A 191 -8.84 0.31 -15.03
CA ARG A 191 -7.55 0.89 -14.61
C ARG A 191 -7.57 1.31 -13.16
N PHE A 192 -8.75 1.37 -12.54
CA PHE A 192 -8.91 1.60 -11.13
C PHE A 192 -8.78 0.29 -10.37
N ASN A 193 -8.11 0.35 -9.22
CA ASN A 193 -8.18 -0.66 -8.18
C ASN A 193 -8.41 0.10 -6.87
N VAL A 194 -9.68 0.22 -6.48
CA VAL A 194 -10.09 1.02 -5.32
C VAL A 194 -10.12 0.09 -4.11
N ASP A 195 -9.18 0.28 -3.19
CA ASP A 195 -9.11 -0.47 -1.94
C ASP A 195 -10.24 -0.07 -0.98
N LEU A 196 -10.88 -1.06 -0.35
CA LEU A 196 -11.73 -0.82 0.81
C LEU A 196 -10.93 -0.46 2.07
N VAL A 197 -9.64 -0.83 2.12
CA VAL A 197 -8.74 -0.57 3.25
C VAL A 197 -7.61 0.34 2.80
N SER A 198 -7.55 1.54 3.38
CA SER A 198 -6.43 2.47 3.17
C SER A 198 -5.34 2.25 4.23
N LYS A 199 -4.28 1.54 3.84
CA LYS A 199 -3.09 1.30 4.68
C LYS A 199 -1.81 1.45 3.88
N LEU A 200 -0.71 1.65 4.59
CA LEU A 200 0.65 1.65 4.06
C LEU A 200 1.45 0.51 4.66
N LEU A 201 2.44 0.04 3.92
CA LEU A 201 3.37 -0.99 4.38
C LEU A 201 4.64 -0.31 4.90
N TYR A 202 4.96 -0.46 6.18
CA TYR A 202 6.27 -0.03 6.69
C TYR A 202 7.38 -0.82 6.01
N SER A 203 8.51 -0.14 5.73
CA SER A 203 9.68 -0.79 5.15
C SER A 203 10.29 -1.83 6.09
N ARG A 204 10.12 -1.69 7.41
CA ARG A 204 10.45 -2.71 8.43
C ARG A 204 9.23 -2.96 9.31
N GLY A 205 8.84 -4.20 9.49
CA GLY A 205 7.65 -4.55 10.27
C GLY A 205 7.17 -5.96 9.98
N LEU A 206 6.20 -6.42 10.76
CA LEU A 206 5.75 -7.81 10.74
C LEU A 206 5.34 -8.29 9.35
N LEU A 207 4.56 -7.49 8.61
CA LEU A 207 4.04 -7.89 7.31
C LEU A 207 5.12 -7.93 6.22
N ILE A 208 5.97 -6.90 6.11
CA ILE A 208 7.06 -6.90 5.12
C ILE A 208 8.06 -8.02 5.41
N ASP A 209 8.37 -8.27 6.68
CA ASP A 209 9.29 -9.34 7.08
C ASP A 209 8.67 -10.72 6.79
N LEU A 210 7.36 -10.89 7.02
CA LEU A 210 6.62 -12.11 6.66
C LEU A 210 6.59 -12.33 5.14
N LEU A 211 6.31 -11.30 4.35
CA LEU A 211 6.28 -11.38 2.88
C LEU A 211 7.63 -11.86 2.32
N ILE A 212 8.74 -11.34 2.85
CA ILE A 212 10.10 -11.74 2.48
C ILE A 212 10.38 -13.17 2.96
N LYS A 213 10.15 -13.46 4.25
CA LYS A 213 10.47 -14.77 4.86
C LYS A 213 9.70 -15.93 4.21
N SER A 214 8.44 -15.70 3.84
CA SER A 214 7.57 -16.70 3.19
C SER A 214 7.74 -16.77 1.67
N ASN A 215 8.57 -15.90 1.07
CA ASN A 215 8.70 -15.74 -0.38
C ASN A 215 7.39 -15.37 -1.12
N VAL A 216 6.39 -14.86 -0.40
CA VAL A 216 5.13 -14.34 -0.93
C VAL A 216 5.35 -12.99 -1.63
N SER A 217 6.42 -12.27 -1.27
CA SER A 217 6.82 -11.02 -1.93
C SER A 217 6.99 -11.14 -3.46
N ARG A 218 7.22 -12.34 -4.00
CA ARG A 218 7.34 -12.58 -5.45
C ARG A 218 6.02 -12.40 -6.22
N TYR A 219 4.89 -12.34 -5.52
CA TYR A 219 3.56 -12.21 -6.13
C TYR A 219 3.08 -10.76 -6.24
N ALA A 220 3.82 -9.80 -5.67
CA ALA A 220 3.44 -8.39 -5.70
C ALA A 220 4.65 -7.49 -5.92
N GLU A 221 4.43 -6.39 -6.62
CA GLU A 221 5.40 -5.30 -6.74
C GLU A 221 5.01 -4.15 -5.82
N PHE A 222 5.98 -3.31 -5.45
CA PHE A 222 5.76 -2.20 -4.52
C PHE A 222 6.31 -0.90 -5.09
N LYS A 223 5.61 0.20 -4.79
CA LYS A 223 6.07 1.58 -5.03
C LYS A 223 6.39 2.26 -3.71
N ASN A 224 7.45 3.07 -3.73
CA ASN A 224 7.79 3.93 -2.60
C ASN A 224 6.77 5.05 -2.46
N VAL A 225 6.36 5.33 -1.23
CA VAL A 225 5.74 6.62 -0.89
C VAL A 225 6.85 7.66 -0.87
N THR A 226 6.68 8.77 -1.59
CA THR A 226 7.76 9.73 -1.81
C THR A 226 7.66 10.98 -0.94
N ARG A 227 6.48 11.25 -0.38
CA ARG A 227 6.20 12.47 0.40
C ARG A 227 5.33 12.15 1.60
N ILE A 228 5.67 12.76 2.73
CA ILE A 228 4.81 12.84 3.91
C ILE A 228 4.33 14.27 4.00
N LEU A 229 3.03 14.45 4.21
CA LEU A 229 2.38 15.76 4.20
C LEU A 229 1.74 16.02 5.56
N ALA A 230 1.82 17.27 6.02
CA ALA A 230 1.10 17.77 7.18
C ALA A 230 0.18 18.91 6.74
N PHE A 231 -0.91 19.09 7.47
CA PHE A 231 -1.83 20.20 7.25
C PHE A 231 -1.77 21.16 8.43
N ARG A 232 -1.43 22.41 8.16
CA ARG A 232 -1.37 23.44 9.19
C ARG A 232 -1.78 24.80 8.64
N GLU A 233 -2.61 25.51 9.40
CA GLU A 233 -3.02 26.88 9.07
C GLU A 233 -3.61 27.01 7.65
N GLY A 234 -4.35 26.00 7.19
CA GLY A 234 -4.96 25.99 5.85
C GLY A 234 -4.02 25.51 4.73
N ILE A 235 -2.77 25.19 5.04
CA ILE A 235 -1.73 24.87 4.06
C ILE A 235 -1.30 23.41 4.21
N VAL A 236 -1.27 22.68 3.07
CA VAL A 236 -0.65 21.35 2.98
C VAL A 236 0.84 21.55 2.71
N GLU A 237 1.70 21.00 3.57
CA GLU A 237 3.15 21.11 3.41
C GLU A 237 3.86 19.77 3.59
N GLN A 238 5.05 19.66 2.99
CA GLN A 238 5.85 18.46 3.06
C GLN A 238 6.68 18.43 4.35
N VAL A 239 6.59 17.30 5.07
CA VAL A 239 7.33 17.06 6.30
C VAL A 239 8.74 16.57 5.95
N PRO A 240 9.79 17.17 6.55
CA PRO A 240 11.16 16.69 6.39
C PRO A 240 11.33 15.23 6.84
N CYS A 241 11.85 14.36 5.97
CA CYS A 241 12.00 12.92 6.24
C CYS A 241 13.46 12.48 6.35
N SER A 242 14.41 13.39 6.18
CA SER A 242 15.84 13.11 6.26
C SER A 242 16.60 14.24 6.95
N ARG A 243 17.84 13.97 7.38
CA ARG A 243 18.74 15.03 7.88
C ARG A 243 18.93 16.15 6.86
N ALA A 244 19.06 15.80 5.58
CA ALA A 244 19.17 16.76 4.50
C ALA A 244 17.88 17.60 4.35
N ASP A 245 16.70 16.98 4.48
CA ASP A 245 15.42 17.68 4.39
C ASP A 245 15.25 18.66 5.56
N VAL A 246 15.64 18.26 6.77
CA VAL A 246 15.61 19.13 7.95
C VAL A 246 16.54 20.32 7.75
N PHE A 247 17.75 20.08 7.22
CA PHE A 247 18.71 21.14 6.91
C PHE A 247 18.18 22.11 5.85
N ASN A 248 17.57 21.60 4.78
CA ASN A 248 17.03 22.40 3.68
C ASN A 248 15.67 23.05 3.98
N SER A 249 15.02 22.68 5.10
CA SER A 249 13.72 23.24 5.48
C SER A 249 13.81 24.75 5.73
N LYS A 250 12.96 25.51 5.04
CA LYS A 250 12.76 26.96 5.26
C LYS A 250 11.73 27.26 6.34
N ARG A 251 11.00 26.24 6.80
CA ARG A 251 9.92 26.35 7.80
C ARG A 251 10.41 26.19 9.23
N LEU A 252 11.56 25.55 9.41
CA LEU A 252 12.19 25.36 10.72
C LEU A 252 13.31 26.36 10.92
N THR A 253 13.31 27.03 12.07
CA THR A 253 14.44 27.86 12.49
C THR A 253 15.68 26.99 12.77
N MET A 254 16.88 27.59 12.77
CA MET A 254 18.11 26.84 13.11
C MET A 254 18.06 26.21 14.51
N VAL A 255 17.38 26.86 15.45
CA VAL A 255 17.20 26.36 16.82
C VAL A 255 16.28 25.14 16.82
N GLU A 256 15.14 25.22 16.11
CA GLU A 256 14.21 24.09 15.98
C GLU A 256 14.85 22.89 15.29
N LYS A 257 15.68 23.11 14.25
CA LYS A 257 16.43 22.02 13.60
C LYS A 257 17.31 21.27 14.59
N ARG A 258 18.01 21.98 15.48
CA ARG A 258 18.85 21.36 16.53
C ARG A 258 18.02 20.63 17.57
N MET A 259 16.92 21.22 18.02
CA MET A 259 16.00 20.60 18.99
C MET A 259 15.41 19.31 18.44
N LEU A 260 14.93 19.33 17.20
CA LEU A 260 14.36 18.17 16.52
C LEU A 260 15.41 17.06 16.37
N MET A 261 16.58 17.38 15.83
CA MET A 261 17.64 16.38 15.65
C MET A 261 18.05 15.74 16.97
N LYS A 262 18.22 16.54 18.03
CA LYS A 262 18.54 16.02 19.37
C LYS A 262 17.47 15.06 19.88
N PHE A 263 16.20 15.43 19.75
CA PHE A 263 15.09 14.61 20.21
C PHE A 263 14.94 13.32 19.40
N LEU A 264 15.07 13.38 18.06
CA LEU A 264 15.00 12.18 17.21
C LEU A 264 16.16 11.21 17.46
N THR A 265 17.36 11.72 17.77
CA THR A 265 18.49 10.89 18.20
C THR A 265 18.16 10.17 19.51
N PHE A 266 17.64 10.88 20.51
CA PHE A 266 17.14 10.26 21.74
C PHE A 266 16.09 9.18 21.46
N CYS A 267 15.09 9.46 20.60
CA CYS A 267 14.05 8.47 20.29
C CYS A 267 14.57 7.18 19.63
N MET A 268 15.70 7.22 18.91
CA MET A 268 16.30 6.01 18.34
C MET A 268 16.82 5.05 19.42
N GLU A 269 17.29 5.60 20.53
CA GLU A 269 17.98 4.90 21.62
C GLU A 269 17.25 5.06 22.96
N TYR A 270 15.94 5.40 22.94
CA TYR A 270 15.21 5.79 24.16
C TYR A 270 15.25 4.72 25.26
N GLU A 271 15.28 3.44 24.88
CA GLU A 271 15.37 2.28 25.78
C GLU A 271 16.66 2.29 26.62
N GLU A 272 17.73 2.93 26.15
CA GLU A 272 19.02 3.10 26.84
C GLU A 272 19.00 4.30 27.81
N HIS A 273 17.94 5.10 27.78
CA HIS A 273 17.76 6.29 28.62
C HIS A 273 16.43 6.28 29.40
N PRO A 274 16.15 5.27 30.25
CA PRO A 274 14.90 5.22 31.03
C PRO A 274 14.66 6.48 31.87
N ASP A 275 15.72 7.05 32.44
CA ASP A 275 15.65 8.21 33.33
C ASP A 275 15.05 9.45 32.66
N GLU A 276 15.05 9.54 31.32
CA GLU A 276 14.50 10.67 30.57
C GLU A 276 12.98 10.65 30.40
N TYR A 277 12.33 9.48 30.51
CA TYR A 277 10.89 9.33 30.28
C TYR A 277 10.14 8.53 31.34
N LYS A 278 10.82 7.81 32.24
CA LYS A 278 10.21 6.92 33.24
C LYS A 278 9.20 7.64 34.15
N ALA A 279 9.46 8.90 34.50
CA ALA A 279 8.53 9.72 35.29
C ALA A 279 7.20 10.05 34.57
N TYR A 280 7.12 9.80 33.26
CA TYR A 280 6.02 10.16 32.37
C TYR A 280 5.38 8.93 31.70
N GLU A 281 5.72 7.70 32.12
CA GLU A 281 5.21 6.45 31.51
C GLU A 281 3.68 6.40 31.46
N GLU A 282 3.03 6.80 32.54
CA GLU A 282 1.56 6.79 32.69
C GLU A 282 0.89 8.02 32.06
N THR A 283 1.66 8.97 31.54
CA THR A 283 1.11 10.17 30.86
C THR A 283 1.00 9.94 29.36
N THR A 284 0.20 10.77 28.70
CA THR A 284 0.08 10.70 27.24
C THR A 284 1.37 11.16 26.57
N PHE A 285 1.66 10.63 25.38
CA PHE A 285 2.82 11.08 24.60
C PHE A 285 2.75 12.58 24.28
N SER A 286 1.56 13.14 24.07
CA SER A 286 1.36 14.59 23.85
C SER A 286 1.78 15.41 25.07
N GLU A 287 1.42 14.98 26.28
CA GLU A 287 1.84 15.63 27.53
C GLU A 287 3.34 15.50 27.76
N TYR A 288 3.90 14.33 27.52
CA TYR A 288 5.35 14.13 27.56
C TYR A 288 6.09 15.09 26.61
N LEU A 289 5.64 15.22 25.36
CA LEU A 289 6.26 16.13 24.40
C LEU A 289 6.26 17.60 24.86
N LYS A 290 5.28 18.02 25.67
CA LYS A 290 5.20 19.37 26.24
C LYS A 290 6.25 19.62 27.33
N THR A 291 6.73 18.57 28.01
CA THR A 291 7.81 18.68 29.00
C THR A 291 9.19 18.66 28.37
N GLN A 292 9.29 18.25 27.10
CA GLN A 292 10.52 18.22 26.34
C GLN A 292 10.93 19.61 25.82
N LYS A 293 12.21 19.73 25.48
CA LYS A 293 12.78 20.94 24.84
C LYS A 293 12.39 20.98 23.36
N LEU A 294 11.10 21.09 23.08
CA LEU A 294 10.50 21.17 21.75
C LEU A 294 9.54 22.37 21.71
N THR A 295 9.51 23.09 20.59
CA THR A 295 8.48 24.11 20.35
C THR A 295 7.13 23.43 20.07
N PRO A 296 5.98 24.09 20.28
CA PRO A 296 4.68 23.53 19.90
C PRO A 296 4.60 23.08 18.45
N ASN A 297 5.33 23.76 17.56
CA ASN A 297 5.52 23.41 16.17
C ASN A 297 6.17 22.02 15.99
N LEU A 298 7.27 21.76 16.68
CA LEU A 298 7.96 20.47 16.63
C LEU A 298 7.17 19.36 17.31
N GLN A 299 6.51 19.65 18.44
CA GLN A 299 5.64 18.70 19.12
C GLN A 299 4.55 18.19 18.18
N TYR A 300 3.91 19.11 17.43
CA TYR A 300 2.91 18.78 16.42
C TYR A 300 3.46 17.85 15.33
N PHE A 301 4.63 18.15 14.75
CA PHE A 301 5.23 17.31 13.72
C PHE A 301 5.61 15.93 14.24
N VAL A 302 6.23 15.85 15.42
CA VAL A 302 6.62 14.58 16.03
C VAL A 302 5.39 13.72 16.30
N LEU A 303 4.34 14.28 16.90
CA LEU A 303 3.13 13.55 17.25
C LEU A 303 2.37 13.08 16.01
N HIS A 304 2.06 13.99 15.07
CA HIS A 304 1.13 13.70 13.98
C HIS A 304 1.78 13.22 12.68
N SER A 305 3.06 13.52 12.45
CA SER A 305 3.74 13.17 11.19
C SER A 305 4.76 12.05 11.32
N ILE A 306 5.31 11.83 12.53
CA ILE A 306 6.34 10.81 12.77
C ILE A 306 5.75 9.64 13.58
N ALA A 307 5.29 9.90 14.81
CA ALA A 307 4.69 8.88 15.65
C ALA A 307 3.33 8.40 15.08
N MET A 308 2.51 9.34 14.60
CA MET A 308 1.15 9.09 14.10
C MET A 308 0.30 8.30 15.09
N THR A 309 0.44 8.60 16.37
CA THR A 309 -0.32 7.98 17.46
C THR A 309 -1.48 8.89 17.89
N PRO A 310 -2.62 8.35 18.33
CA PRO A 310 -3.70 9.15 18.89
C PRO A 310 -3.23 10.03 20.05
N GLU A 311 -3.56 11.31 20.00
CA GLU A 311 -3.09 12.30 20.98
C GLU A 311 -3.52 11.99 22.42
N THR A 312 -4.77 11.55 22.60
CA THR A 312 -5.41 11.46 23.91
C THR A 312 -5.31 10.09 24.58
N THR A 313 -4.89 9.05 23.86
CA THR A 313 -4.93 7.67 24.36
C THR A 313 -3.59 6.96 24.33
N SER A 314 -2.60 7.45 23.58
CA SER A 314 -1.30 6.79 23.50
C SER A 314 -0.39 7.20 24.64
N SER A 315 0.15 6.19 25.33
CA SER A 315 1.15 6.39 26.38
C SER A 315 2.43 7.00 25.82
N THR A 316 3.25 7.59 26.68
CA THR A 316 4.60 8.06 26.32
C THR A 316 5.41 6.98 25.62
N VAL A 317 5.37 5.74 26.13
CA VAL A 317 6.12 4.61 25.57
C VAL A 317 5.63 4.23 24.18
N ASP A 318 4.32 4.26 23.93
CA ASP A 318 3.76 3.98 22.60
C ASP A 318 4.25 5.00 21.57
N GLY A 319 4.26 6.28 21.93
CA GLY A 319 4.74 7.36 21.06
C GLY A 319 6.23 7.27 20.76
N LEU A 320 7.05 6.95 21.76
CA LEU A 320 8.49 6.72 21.59
C LEU A 320 8.75 5.50 20.68
N LYS A 321 8.05 4.38 20.91
CA LYS A 321 8.15 3.17 20.09
C LYS A 321 7.73 3.40 18.64
N ALA A 322 6.64 4.14 18.42
CA ALA A 322 6.19 4.51 17.08
C ALA A 322 7.21 5.41 16.38
N THR A 323 7.72 6.43 17.08
CA THR A 323 8.76 7.34 16.57
C THR A 323 10.02 6.56 16.18
N LYS A 324 10.51 5.66 17.06
CA LYS A 324 11.65 4.79 16.77
C LYS A 324 11.41 3.90 15.55
N THR A 325 10.22 3.31 15.45
CA THR A 325 9.86 2.44 14.32
C THR A 325 9.86 3.21 13.01
N PHE A 326 9.27 4.40 12.99
CA PHE A 326 9.29 5.30 11.84
C PHE A 326 10.73 5.60 11.40
N LEU A 327 11.58 6.04 12.33
CA LEU A 327 12.97 6.41 12.04
C LEU A 327 13.80 5.23 11.52
N ARG A 328 13.63 4.04 12.10
CA ARG A 328 14.30 2.80 11.63
C ARG A 328 13.91 2.40 10.20
N CYS A 329 12.73 2.79 9.75
CA CYS A 329 12.21 2.45 8.44
C CYS A 329 12.70 3.40 7.34
N LEU A 330 13.16 4.60 7.69
CA LEU A 330 13.68 5.58 6.72
C LEU A 330 14.90 5.02 5.97
N GLY A 331 14.98 5.31 4.67
CA GLY A 331 16.15 4.97 3.85
C GLY A 331 16.27 3.50 3.45
N ARG A 332 15.40 2.58 3.89
CA ARG A 332 15.52 1.15 3.52
C ARG A 332 15.27 0.89 2.03
N TYR A 333 14.22 1.49 1.47
CA TYR A 333 13.86 1.37 0.05
C TYR A 333 13.68 2.72 -0.65
N GLY A 334 13.49 3.79 0.13
CA GLY A 334 13.25 5.15 -0.34
C GLY A 334 13.42 6.16 0.79
N ASN A 335 13.08 7.42 0.52
CA ASN A 335 13.25 8.53 1.46
C ASN A 335 12.23 8.53 2.61
N THR A 336 11.06 7.90 2.43
CA THR A 336 10.04 7.74 3.48
C THR A 336 10.02 6.29 4.02
N PRO A 337 9.35 6.02 5.15
CA PRO A 337 9.34 4.68 5.73
C PRO A 337 8.30 3.74 5.10
N PHE A 338 7.61 4.15 4.04
CA PHE A 338 6.42 3.45 3.52
C PHE A 338 6.55 2.97 2.08
N LEU A 339 5.91 1.83 1.85
CA LEU A 339 5.66 1.20 0.57
C LEU A 339 4.16 1.07 0.34
N PHE A 340 3.78 0.99 -0.93
CA PHE A 340 2.42 0.68 -1.36
C PHE A 340 2.45 -0.41 -2.44
N PRO A 341 1.65 -1.49 -2.32
CA PRO A 341 1.59 -2.54 -3.33
C PRO A 341 1.00 -2.00 -4.64
N LEU A 342 1.61 -2.36 -5.76
CA LEU A 342 1.08 -2.07 -7.08
C LEU A 342 -0.27 -2.80 -7.23
N TYR A 343 -1.25 -2.13 -7.84
CA TYR A 343 -2.65 -2.60 -7.94
C TYR A 343 -3.46 -2.61 -6.63
N GLY A 344 -2.91 -2.10 -5.53
CA GLY A 344 -3.66 -1.87 -4.28
C GLY A 344 -3.46 -2.94 -3.22
N GLN A 345 -3.94 -2.65 -2.02
CA GLN A 345 -3.84 -3.52 -0.84
C GLN A 345 -4.64 -4.83 -1.00
N GLY A 346 -5.66 -4.85 -1.88
CA GLY A 346 -6.44 -6.05 -2.21
C GLY A 346 -5.62 -7.22 -2.79
N GLU A 347 -4.39 -6.97 -3.24
CA GLU A 347 -3.47 -8.02 -3.70
C GLU A 347 -2.90 -8.85 -2.55
N LEU A 348 -2.74 -8.26 -1.36
CA LEU A 348 -2.07 -8.95 -0.25
C LEU A 348 -2.81 -10.21 0.22
N PRO A 349 -4.15 -10.20 0.45
CA PRO A 349 -4.88 -11.43 0.77
C PRO A 349 -4.73 -12.50 -0.31
N GLN A 350 -4.73 -12.10 -1.60
CA GLN A 350 -4.59 -13.02 -2.73
C GLN A 350 -3.19 -13.65 -2.79
N CYS A 351 -2.14 -12.87 -2.50
CA CYS A 351 -0.77 -13.36 -2.44
C CYS A 351 -0.62 -14.50 -1.41
N PHE A 352 -1.21 -14.36 -0.23
CA PHE A 352 -1.22 -15.43 0.78
C PHE A 352 -2.15 -16.58 0.40
N CYS A 353 -3.29 -16.31 -0.24
CA CYS A 353 -4.17 -17.38 -0.73
C CYS A 353 -3.47 -18.26 -1.76
N ARG A 354 -2.69 -17.65 -2.66
CA ARG A 354 -1.85 -18.38 -3.62
C ARG A 354 -0.84 -19.27 -2.92
N MET A 355 -0.18 -18.77 -1.85
CA MET A 355 0.74 -19.60 -1.07
C MET A 355 0.03 -20.84 -0.51
N CYS A 356 -1.13 -20.68 0.12
CA CYS A 356 -1.90 -21.81 0.64
C CYS A 356 -2.30 -22.80 -0.45
N ALA A 357 -2.74 -22.33 -1.63
CA ALA A 357 -3.07 -23.19 -2.76
C ALA A 357 -1.88 -24.01 -3.27
N VAL A 358 -0.69 -23.40 -3.35
CA VAL A 358 0.56 -24.09 -3.74
C VAL A 358 0.90 -25.25 -2.79
N PHE A 359 0.54 -25.13 -1.50
CA PHE A 359 0.71 -26.18 -0.49
C PHE A 359 -0.51 -27.12 -0.38
N GLY A 360 -1.39 -27.16 -1.39
CA GLY A 360 -2.51 -28.10 -1.48
C GLY A 360 -3.82 -27.61 -0.85
N GLY A 361 -3.91 -26.32 -0.50
CA GLY A 361 -5.17 -25.72 -0.03
C GLY A 361 -6.24 -25.68 -1.13
N ILE A 362 -7.46 -26.06 -0.79
CA ILE A 362 -8.61 -26.02 -1.70
C ILE A 362 -9.38 -24.71 -1.49
N TYR A 363 -9.74 -24.06 -2.59
CA TYR A 363 -10.41 -22.76 -2.60
C TYR A 363 -11.79 -22.82 -3.24
N CYS A 364 -12.80 -22.28 -2.56
CA CYS A 364 -14.16 -22.17 -3.07
C CYS A 364 -14.75 -20.77 -2.85
N LEU A 365 -14.84 -19.97 -3.92
CA LEU A 365 -15.60 -18.72 -3.93
C LEU A 365 -17.09 -18.99 -4.20
N ARG A 366 -17.96 -18.04 -3.85
CA ARG A 366 -19.42 -18.17 -3.93
C ARG A 366 -19.94 -19.39 -3.15
N HIS A 367 -19.28 -19.71 -2.05
CA HIS A 367 -19.60 -20.86 -1.21
C HIS A 367 -19.77 -20.39 0.23
N SER A 368 -21.02 -20.27 0.68
CA SER A 368 -21.35 -19.90 2.06
C SER A 368 -21.53 -21.14 2.94
N VAL A 369 -21.04 -21.04 4.16
CA VAL A 369 -21.31 -22.04 5.21
C VAL A 369 -22.56 -21.62 5.99
N GLN A 370 -23.45 -22.56 6.29
CA GLN A 370 -24.73 -22.30 6.96
C GLN A 370 -24.60 -22.33 8.49
N CYS A 371 -23.92 -23.35 9.03
CA CYS A 371 -23.71 -23.52 10.46
C CYS A 371 -22.37 -24.20 10.77
N LEU A 372 -21.96 -24.12 12.02
CA LEU A 372 -20.95 -24.97 12.63
C LEU A 372 -21.64 -26.09 13.40
N VAL A 373 -21.13 -27.31 13.31
CA VAL A 373 -21.63 -28.45 14.07
C VAL A 373 -20.71 -28.69 15.26
N VAL A 374 -21.28 -28.74 16.45
CA VAL A 374 -20.56 -28.90 17.72
C VAL A 374 -21.07 -30.14 18.42
N ASP A 375 -20.15 -30.97 18.91
CA ASP A 375 -20.48 -32.13 19.72
C ASP A 375 -20.91 -31.68 21.13
N LYS A 376 -22.07 -32.16 21.60
CA LYS A 376 -22.67 -31.76 22.88
C LYS A 376 -21.87 -32.24 24.09
N GLU A 377 -21.12 -33.33 23.96
CA GLU A 377 -20.33 -33.92 25.05
C GLU A 377 -18.99 -33.19 25.24
N SER A 378 -18.54 -32.47 24.22
CA SER A 378 -17.27 -31.76 24.16
C SER A 378 -17.23 -30.44 24.95
N ARG A 379 -18.09 -30.24 25.97
CA ARG A 379 -18.08 -29.04 26.86
C ARG A 379 -16.85 -28.99 27.80
N LYS A 380 -15.65 -29.13 27.28
CA LYS A 380 -14.37 -28.82 27.95
C LYS A 380 -13.74 -27.58 27.37
#